data_AF-A0A5K7Z455-F1
#
_entry.id   AF-A0A5K7Z455-F1
#
_cell.length_a   1.000
_cell.length_b   1.000
_cell.length_c   1.000
_cell.angle_alpha   90.00
_cell.angle_beta   90.00
_cell.angle_gamma   90.00
#
_symmetry.space_group_name_H-M   'P 1'
#
loop_
_entity.id
_entity.type
_entity.pdbx_description
1 polymer ?
#
loop_
_entity_poly.entity_id
_entity_poly.type
_entity_poly.pdbx_seq_one_letter_code
_entity_poly.pdbx_strand_id
1 'polypeptide(L)'
;MKLISQITFVTIIFLSFLAVESALCKDDNIQLNDLIGIWTQDMTGDYLRSVVKFSKDGTYIIAYDVEKIETRPTEKGQIEIEEKNITLIPLESHMCKTTHGRYAINIVEKSKLEFNVQEDQCIPRRDTFGRKLIRINP
;
A
#
# COMPACT_ATOMS: atom_id res chain seq x y z
N MET A 1 30.35 47.03 38.52
CA MET A 1 29.66 46.93 37.21
C MET A 1 30.15 45.68 36.47
N LYS A 2 29.70 44.49 36.88
CA LYS A 2 30.05 43.19 36.27
C LYS A 2 28.97 42.18 36.68
N LEU A 3 27.81 42.16 36.01
CA LEU A 3 26.79 41.14 36.32
C LEU A 3 25.75 40.92 35.20
N ILE A 4 26.11 41.13 33.94
CA ILE A 4 25.17 40.95 32.81
C ILE A 4 25.65 39.89 31.80
N SER A 5 26.85 39.32 31.97
CA SER A 5 27.49 38.51 30.92
C SER A 5 27.23 36.99 30.98
N GLN A 6 26.51 36.45 31.98
CA GLN A 6 26.38 34.98 32.15
C GLN A 6 24.98 34.41 31.85
N ILE A 7 23.96 35.25 31.66
CA ILE A 7 22.58 34.75 31.49
C ILE A 7 22.27 34.37 30.02
N THR A 8 23.02 34.89 29.06
CA THR A 8 22.72 34.69 27.63
C THR A 8 23.19 33.35 27.04
N PHE A 9 24.08 32.62 27.74
CA PHE A 9 24.68 31.39 27.19
C PHE A 9 23.86 30.12 27.46
N VAL A 10 22.96 30.14 28.44
CA VAL A 10 22.18 28.94 28.84
C VAL A 10 20.94 28.75 27.97
N THR A 11 20.39 29.82 27.39
CA THR A 11 19.16 29.75 26.58
C THR A 11 19.38 29.17 25.18
N ILE A 12 20.60 29.23 24.65
CA ILE A 12 20.90 28.75 23.29
C ILE A 12 20.98 27.22 23.24
N ILE A 13 21.41 26.57 24.31
CA ILE A 13 21.54 25.09 24.35
C ILE A 13 20.15 24.42 24.45
N PHE A 14 19.19 25.04 25.12
CA PHE A 14 17.83 24.46 25.25
C PHE A 14 17.01 24.53 23.95
N LEU A 15 17.30 25.50 23.07
CA LEU A 15 16.66 25.61 21.75
C LEU A 15 17.24 24.63 20.71
N SER A 16 18.45 24.12 20.91
CA SER A 16 19.03 23.10 20.02
C SER A 16 18.55 21.67 20.33
N PHE A 17 18.01 21.38 21.51
CA PHE A 17 17.50 20.04 21.83
C PHE A 17 16.06 19.79 21.36
N LEU A 18 15.26 20.84 21.13
CA LEU A 18 13.90 20.70 20.59
C LEU A 18 13.85 20.51 19.06
N ALA A 19 14.97 20.73 18.36
CA ALA A 19 15.03 20.62 16.90
C ALA A 19 15.53 19.27 16.38
N VAL A 20 15.95 18.35 17.26
CA VAL A 20 16.58 17.07 16.85
C VAL A 20 15.59 15.91 16.76
N GLU A 21 14.39 16.02 17.35
CA GLU A 21 13.42 14.90 17.34
C GLU A 21 12.48 14.88 16.12
N SER A 22 12.40 15.96 15.33
CA SER A 22 11.49 16.02 14.17
C SER A 22 12.12 15.51 12.86
N ALA A 23 13.41 15.16 12.85
CA ALA A 23 14.13 14.85 11.61
C ALA A 23 14.09 13.36 11.20
N LEU A 24 13.46 12.46 11.97
CA LEU A 24 13.54 11.02 11.66
C LEU A 24 12.23 10.22 11.83
N CYS A 25 11.08 10.87 11.73
CA CYS A 25 9.88 10.11 11.36
C CYS A 25 10.02 9.76 9.88
N LYS A 26 10.60 8.59 9.60
CA LYS A 26 10.49 7.95 8.29
C LYS A 26 9.00 7.94 7.96
N ASP A 27 8.62 8.69 6.93
CA ASP A 27 7.25 8.74 6.47
C ASP A 27 6.90 7.35 5.93
N ASP A 28 6.37 6.49 6.81
CA ASP A 28 5.96 5.13 6.48
C ASP A 28 4.60 5.13 5.74
N ASN A 29 4.12 6.29 5.28
CA ASN A 29 2.93 6.38 4.46
C ASN A 29 3.20 5.74 3.10
N ILE A 30 2.25 4.94 2.66
CA ILE A 30 2.35 4.27 1.37
C ILE A 30 1.82 5.21 0.30
N GLN A 31 2.58 5.36 -0.77
CA GLN A 31 2.18 6.16 -1.91
C GLN A 31 1.73 5.24 -3.04
N LEU A 32 0.85 5.75 -3.91
CA LEU A 32 0.45 5.04 -5.13
C LEU A 32 1.67 4.59 -5.94
N ASN A 33 2.73 5.41 -5.95
CA ASN A 33 3.98 5.11 -6.64
C ASN A 33 4.65 3.81 -6.19
N ASP A 34 4.47 3.41 -4.93
CA ASP A 34 5.02 2.17 -4.40
C ASP A 34 4.27 0.94 -4.91
N LEU A 35 3.01 1.11 -5.33
CA LEU A 35 2.13 0.05 -5.83
C LEU A 35 2.20 -0.12 -7.34
N ILE A 36 2.56 0.92 -8.11
CA ILE A 36 2.53 0.85 -9.58
C ILE A 36 3.35 -0.34 -10.09
N GLY A 37 2.72 -1.15 -10.94
CA GLY A 37 3.33 -2.32 -11.55
C GLY A 37 2.38 -3.49 -11.63
N ILE A 38 2.90 -4.62 -12.12
CA ILE A 38 2.20 -5.90 -12.18
C ILE A 38 2.69 -6.75 -11.01
N TRP A 39 1.75 -7.31 -10.27
CA TRP A 39 1.99 -8.17 -9.14
C TRP A 39 1.27 -9.49 -9.34
N THR A 40 1.79 -10.55 -8.75
CA THR A 40 1.19 -11.88 -8.78
C THR A 40 1.16 -12.47 -7.40
N GLN A 41 0.17 -13.31 -7.13
CA GLN A 41 0.08 -13.97 -5.84
C GLN A 41 1.35 -14.77 -5.55
N ASP A 42 1.92 -14.54 -4.36
CA ASP A 42 2.97 -15.37 -3.78
C ASP A 42 2.32 -16.68 -3.37
N MET A 43 2.46 -17.69 -4.21
CA MET A 43 1.84 -18.99 -3.99
C MET A 43 2.87 -20.08 -3.79
N THR A 44 2.60 -20.90 -2.78
CA THR A 44 3.14 -22.25 -2.65
C THR A 44 2.00 -23.25 -2.94
N GLY A 45 2.00 -23.91 -4.10
CA GLY A 45 1.03 -24.98 -4.45
C GLY A 45 0.12 -24.69 -5.67
N ASP A 46 -0.90 -25.54 -5.87
CA ASP A 46 -1.74 -25.64 -7.09
C ASP A 46 -2.96 -24.69 -7.16
N TYR A 47 -2.97 -23.57 -6.42
CA TYR A 47 -4.09 -22.61 -6.52
C TYR A 47 -4.12 -21.88 -7.90
N LEU A 48 -5.22 -21.20 -8.21
CA LEU A 48 -5.29 -20.37 -9.41
C LEU A 48 -4.43 -19.13 -9.20
N ARG A 49 -3.35 -19.01 -9.97
CA ARG A 49 -2.53 -17.80 -10.01
C ARG A 49 -3.39 -16.63 -10.47
N SER A 50 -3.37 -15.53 -9.72
CA SER A 50 -3.91 -14.25 -10.16
C SER A 50 -2.79 -13.24 -10.32
N VAL A 51 -3.03 -12.27 -11.20
CA VAL A 51 -2.18 -11.09 -11.38
C VAL A 51 -3.03 -9.84 -11.19
N VAL A 52 -2.42 -8.82 -10.59
CA VAL A 52 -3.02 -7.49 -10.46
C VAL A 52 -2.06 -6.46 -11.01
N LYS A 53 -2.58 -5.49 -11.74
CA LYS A 53 -1.84 -4.32 -12.19
C LYS A 53 -2.40 -3.10 -11.51
N PHE A 54 -1.53 -2.33 -10.87
CA PHE A 54 -1.84 -1.00 -10.35
C PHE A 54 -1.26 0.06 -11.28
N SER A 55 -2.09 1.03 -11.66
CA SER A 55 -1.77 2.06 -12.63
C SER A 55 -1.58 3.43 -11.97
N LYS A 56 -0.86 4.33 -12.65
CA LYS A 56 -0.58 5.71 -12.20
C LYS A 56 -1.82 6.57 -12.00
N ASP A 57 -2.90 6.23 -12.68
CA ASP A 57 -4.19 6.91 -12.64
C ASP A 57 -5.06 6.49 -11.46
N GLY A 58 -4.54 5.67 -10.54
CA GLY A 58 -5.28 5.18 -9.38
C GLY A 58 -6.25 4.04 -9.71
N THR A 59 -6.09 3.39 -10.86
CA THR A 59 -6.90 2.21 -11.23
C THR A 59 -6.15 0.90 -10.99
N TYR A 60 -6.91 -0.18 -10.82
CA TYR A 60 -6.38 -1.53 -10.82
C TYR A 60 -7.12 -2.45 -11.80
N ILE A 61 -6.41 -3.49 -12.25
CA ILE A 61 -6.94 -4.55 -13.13
C ILE A 61 -6.47 -5.90 -12.62
N ILE A 62 -7.36 -6.89 -12.57
CA ILE A 62 -7.04 -8.27 -12.18
C ILE A 62 -7.30 -9.21 -13.35
N ALA A 63 -6.44 -10.22 -13.51
CA ALA A 63 -6.63 -11.32 -14.44
C ALA A 63 -5.99 -12.61 -13.91
N TYR A 64 -6.20 -13.73 -14.61
CA TYR A 64 -5.61 -15.03 -14.27
C TYR A 64 -4.14 -15.17 -14.69
N ASP A 65 -3.66 -14.34 -15.63
CA ASP A 65 -2.27 -14.33 -16.06
C ASP A 65 -1.90 -12.97 -16.67
N VAL A 66 -0.60 -12.72 -16.82
CA VAL A 66 -0.05 -11.44 -17.32
C VAL A 66 -0.48 -11.17 -18.76
N GLU A 67 -0.54 -12.20 -19.61
CA GLU A 67 -0.87 -12.06 -21.03
C GLU A 67 -2.31 -11.58 -21.25
N LYS A 68 -3.21 -11.91 -20.32
CA LYS A 68 -4.63 -11.55 -20.36
C LYS A 68 -4.98 -10.27 -19.61
N ILE A 69 -4.03 -9.63 -18.91
CA ILE A 69 -4.34 -8.51 -18.01
C ILE A 69 -5.02 -7.33 -18.73
N GLU A 70 -4.63 -7.04 -19.97
CA GLU A 70 -5.23 -5.97 -20.78
C GLU A 70 -6.44 -6.44 -21.60
N THR A 71 -6.48 -7.72 -21.97
CA THR A 71 -7.42 -8.22 -22.99
C THR A 71 -8.63 -8.94 -22.41
N ARG A 72 -8.47 -9.63 -21.26
CA ARG A 72 -9.53 -10.40 -20.59
C ARG A 72 -9.43 -10.24 -19.06
N PRO A 73 -9.65 -9.03 -18.55
CA PRO A 73 -9.64 -8.77 -17.12
C PRO A 73 -10.83 -9.45 -16.44
N THR A 74 -10.59 -10.04 -15.27
CA THR A 74 -11.62 -10.58 -14.40
C THR A 74 -12.28 -9.51 -13.55
N GLU A 75 -11.54 -8.42 -13.29
CA GLU A 75 -11.97 -7.29 -12.47
C GLU A 75 -11.22 -6.02 -12.87
N LYS A 76 -11.90 -4.87 -12.74
CA LYS A 76 -11.31 -3.54 -12.83
C LYS A 76 -11.90 -2.67 -11.72
N GLY A 77 -11.12 -1.73 -11.22
CA GLY A 77 -11.56 -0.85 -10.15
C GLY A 77 -10.67 0.36 -9.95
N GLN A 78 -11.00 1.12 -8.91
CA GLN A 78 -10.25 2.26 -8.40
C GLN A 78 -9.58 1.92 -7.07
N ILE A 79 -8.53 2.67 -6.76
CA ILE A 79 -7.75 2.55 -5.54
C ILE A 79 -7.90 3.87 -4.78
N GLU A 80 -8.25 3.79 -3.51
CA GLU A 80 -8.10 4.89 -2.57
C GLU A 80 -7.00 4.52 -1.58
N ILE A 81 -6.13 5.48 -1.25
CA ILE A 81 -5.00 5.28 -0.34
C ILE A 81 -5.13 6.25 0.82
N GLU A 82 -5.07 5.72 2.04
CA GLU A 82 -5.12 6.49 3.28
C GLU A 82 -4.05 5.93 4.23
N GLU A 83 -2.96 6.68 4.39
CA GLU A 83 -1.79 6.31 5.21
C GLU A 83 -1.20 4.95 4.83
N LYS A 84 -1.54 3.89 5.59
CA LYS A 84 -1.10 2.50 5.40
C LYS A 84 -2.23 1.59 4.91
N ASN A 85 -3.37 2.15 4.54
CA ASN A 85 -4.53 1.42 4.07
C ASN A 85 -4.79 1.70 2.61
N ILE A 86 -5.28 0.68 1.91
CA ILE A 86 -5.87 0.84 0.59
C ILE A 86 -7.28 0.29 0.57
N THR A 87 -8.15 1.00 -0.15
CA THR A 87 -9.50 0.55 -0.47
C THR A 87 -9.54 0.23 -1.95
N LEU A 88 -9.95 -1.00 -2.29
CA LEU A 88 -10.16 -1.42 -3.66
C LEU A 88 -11.64 -1.35 -3.98
N ILE A 89 -12.02 -0.53 -4.97
CA ILE A 89 -13.41 -0.25 -5.34
C ILE A 89 -13.66 -0.77 -6.75
N PRO A 90 -14.30 -1.93 -6.94
CA PRO A 90 -14.60 -2.47 -8.27
C PRO A 90 -15.55 -1.53 -9.05
N LEU A 91 -15.29 -1.34 -10.34
CA LEU A 91 -16.16 -0.54 -11.23
C LEU A 91 -17.51 -1.21 -11.53
N GLU A 92 -17.53 -2.55 -11.57
CA GLU A 92 -18.75 -3.32 -11.81
C GLU A 92 -19.28 -3.92 -10.50
N SER A 93 -20.43 -3.41 -10.07
CA SER A 93 -21.06 -3.67 -8.76
C SER A 93 -21.90 -4.95 -8.69
N HIS A 94 -22.13 -5.64 -9.82
CA HIS A 94 -23.29 -6.55 -9.91
C HIS A 94 -23.19 -7.88 -9.15
N MET A 95 -22.03 -8.29 -8.66
CA MET A 95 -21.91 -9.37 -7.69
C MET A 95 -20.69 -9.08 -6.83
N CYS A 96 -20.80 -9.28 -5.52
CA CYS A 96 -19.72 -9.06 -4.56
C CYS A 96 -18.37 -9.57 -5.10
N LYS A 97 -17.57 -8.65 -5.62
CA LYS A 97 -16.31 -8.95 -6.30
C LYS A 97 -15.25 -9.21 -5.24
N THR A 98 -14.30 -10.06 -5.58
CA THR A 98 -13.40 -10.72 -4.62
C THR A 98 -12.43 -9.76 -3.94
N THR A 99 -12.31 -8.51 -4.44
CA THR A 99 -11.38 -7.53 -3.89
C THR A 99 -12.03 -6.32 -3.25
N HIS A 100 -13.37 -6.17 -3.25
CA HIS A 100 -13.99 -5.02 -2.60
C HIS A 100 -13.74 -5.05 -1.09
N GLY A 101 -13.08 -4.01 -0.58
CA GLY A 101 -12.80 -3.87 0.84
C GLY A 101 -11.63 -2.96 1.13
N ARG A 102 -11.36 -2.80 2.43
CA ARG A 102 -10.25 -2.02 2.97
C ARG A 102 -9.18 -2.96 3.51
N TYR A 103 -7.93 -2.68 3.17
CA TYR A 103 -6.77 -3.51 3.50
C TYR A 103 -5.67 -2.65 4.07
N ALA A 104 -5.11 -3.05 5.20
CA ALA A 104 -3.82 -2.54 5.65
C ALA A 104 -2.75 -3.21 4.82
N ILE A 105 -1.85 -2.43 4.24
CA ILE A 105 -0.80 -2.94 3.37
C ILE A 105 0.58 -2.80 4.01
N ASN A 106 1.42 -3.79 3.75
CA ASN A 106 2.80 -3.81 4.20
C ASN A 106 3.71 -4.09 3.00
N ILE A 107 4.60 -3.16 2.69
CA ILE A 107 5.62 -3.32 1.65
C ILE A 107 6.88 -3.82 2.35
N VAL A 108 7.07 -5.13 2.33
CA VAL A 108 8.21 -5.78 2.99
C VAL A 108 9.51 -5.45 2.25
N GLU A 109 9.45 -5.50 0.92
CA GLU A 109 10.52 -5.15 -0.01
C GLU A 109 9.88 -4.50 -1.24
N LYS A 110 10.64 -3.79 -2.09
CA LYS A 110 10.10 -3.21 -3.35
C LYS A 110 9.40 -4.24 -4.25
N SER A 111 9.67 -5.53 -4.04
CA SER A 111 9.15 -6.67 -4.78
C SER A 111 8.06 -7.45 -4.04
N LYS A 112 7.73 -7.15 -2.77
CA LYS A 112 6.79 -7.93 -1.96
C LYS A 112 5.77 -7.04 -1.26
N LEU A 113 4.50 -7.32 -1.51
CA LEU A 113 3.36 -6.59 -0.98
C LEU A 113 2.45 -7.55 -0.22
N GLU A 114 2.11 -7.22 1.02
CA GLU A 114 1.19 -7.99 1.84
C GLU A 114 -0.09 -7.19 2.15
N PHE A 115 -1.24 -7.84 2.09
CA PHE A 115 -2.56 -7.31 2.38
C PHE A 115 -3.12 -7.97 3.64
N ASN A 116 -3.45 -7.14 4.62
CA ASN A 116 -4.15 -7.52 5.83
C ASN A 116 -5.57 -6.94 5.78
N VAL A 117 -6.56 -7.81 5.59
CA VAL A 117 -7.98 -7.42 5.51
C VAL A 117 -8.40 -6.68 6.77
N GLN A 118 -8.92 -5.47 6.63
CA GLN A 118 -9.49 -4.69 7.74
C GLN A 118 -11.02 -4.74 7.68
N GLU A 119 -11.58 -4.42 6.52
CA GLU A 119 -13.01 -4.47 6.25
C GLU A 119 -13.26 -5.25 4.97
N ASP A 120 -14.01 -6.33 5.11
CA ASP A 120 -14.40 -7.18 4.00
C ASP A 120 -15.89 -6.95 3.70
N GLN A 121 -16.17 -6.37 2.53
CA GLN A 121 -17.54 -6.12 2.10
C GLN A 121 -18.19 -7.38 1.48
N CYS A 122 -17.46 -8.49 1.36
CA CYS A 122 -17.90 -9.72 0.69
C CYS A 122 -17.63 -10.99 1.50
N ILE A 123 -18.53 -11.33 2.43
CA ILE A 123 -18.45 -12.58 3.21
C ILE A 123 -19.50 -13.60 2.76
N PRO A 124 -19.13 -14.88 2.54
CA PRO A 124 -17.78 -15.46 2.61
C PRO A 124 -17.00 -15.37 1.28
N ARG A 125 -15.71 -15.02 1.35
CA ARG A 125 -14.81 -15.09 0.18
C ARG A 125 -14.48 -16.54 -0.17
N ARG A 126 -14.63 -16.91 -1.44
CA ARG A 126 -13.85 -18.01 -2.02
C ARG A 126 -12.52 -17.38 -2.45
N ASP A 127 -11.47 -17.62 -1.67
CA ASP A 127 -10.14 -17.01 -1.86
C ASP A 127 -9.68 -16.99 -3.33
N THR A 128 -9.62 -15.79 -3.93
CA THR A 128 -8.98 -15.56 -5.24
C THR A 128 -8.00 -14.40 -5.22
N PHE A 129 -8.12 -13.48 -4.25
CA PHE A 129 -7.17 -12.39 -4.09
C PHE A 129 -6.04 -12.78 -3.14
N GLY A 130 -4.83 -12.82 -3.67
CA GLY A 130 -3.63 -13.11 -2.90
C GLY A 130 -3.37 -12.10 -1.80
N ARG A 131 -3.32 -12.56 -0.55
CA ARG A 131 -2.91 -11.71 0.59
C ARG A 131 -1.43 -11.35 0.56
N LYS A 132 -0.64 -12.05 -0.25
CA LYS A 132 0.79 -11.80 -0.47
C LYS A 132 1.01 -11.78 -1.96
N LEU A 133 1.66 -10.72 -2.44
CA LEU A 133 1.94 -10.51 -3.85
C LEU A 133 3.43 -10.26 -4.07
N ILE A 134 3.94 -10.76 -5.18
CA ILE A 134 5.30 -10.53 -5.68
C ILE A 134 5.22 -9.72 -6.97
N ARG A 135 6.09 -8.71 -7.11
CA ARG A 135 6.19 -7.88 -8.32
C ARG A 135 6.73 -8.72 -9.48
N ILE A 136 6.04 -8.71 -10.63
CA ILE A 136 6.51 -9.30 -11.88
C ILE A 136 7.34 -8.24 -12.61
N ASN A 137 8.66 -8.48 -12.69
CA ASN A 137 9.69 -7.61 -13.28
C ASN A 137 9.83 -6.23 -12.58
N PRO A 138 10.86 -6.05 -11.72
CA PRO A 138 11.11 -4.79 -11.00
C PRO A 138 11.56 -3.64 -11.91
#